data_AF-A0A968NRE2-F1
#
_entry.id   AF-A0A968NRE2-F1
#
_cell.length_a   1.000
_cell.length_b   1.000
_cell.length_c   1.000
_cell.angle_alpha   90.00
_cell.angle_beta   90.00
_cell.angle_gamma   90.00
#
_symmetry.space_group_name_H-M   'P 1'
#
loop_
_entity.id
_entity.type
_entity.pdbx_description
1 polymer ?
#
loop_
_entity_poly.entity_id
_entity_poly.type
_entity_poly.pdbx_seq_one_letter_code
_entity_poly.pdbx_strand_id
1 'polypeptide(L)'
;MADLTSEVDRIAQHLKIPITADRARSIACAHTLDAQQQRIAQFRQQLLQTPLNPSDHREIVDYHDEATLLHMNHIDSAKIDRWKEDLTAEQVDRIEARLREWGVGGRG
;
A
#
# COMPACT_ATOMS: atom_id res chain seq x y z
N MET A 1 7.80 13.90 -1.13
CA MET A 1 6.49 13.19 -1.24
C MET A 1 6.38 12.73 -2.69
N ALA A 2 6.06 11.46 -2.94
CA ALA A 2 6.07 10.91 -4.30
C ALA A 2 5.02 11.62 -5.19
N ASP A 3 5.40 11.96 -6.43
CA ASP A 3 4.46 12.49 -7.40
C ASP A 3 3.64 11.36 -8.02
N LEU A 4 2.51 11.05 -7.38
CA LEU A 4 1.62 9.99 -7.82
C LEU A 4 1.06 10.22 -9.23
N THR A 5 0.90 11.46 -9.67
CA THR A 5 0.37 11.74 -11.02
C THR A 5 1.39 11.34 -12.08
N SER A 6 2.66 11.70 -11.87
CA SER A 6 3.76 11.29 -12.77
C SER A 6 3.96 9.77 -12.77
N GLU A 7 3.79 9.09 -11.63
CA GLU A 7 3.88 7.63 -11.58
C GLU A 7 2.73 6.94 -12.33
N VAL A 8 1.49 7.46 -12.23
CA VAL A 8 0.35 6.95 -13.00
C VAL A 8 0.61 7.10 -14.51
N ASP A 9 1.13 8.24 -14.95
CA ASP A 9 1.47 8.47 -16.35
C ASP A 9 2.58 7.51 -16.81
N ARG A 10 3.64 7.34 -16.02
CA ARG A 10 4.74 6.40 -16.32
C ARG A 10 4.25 4.96 -16.48
N ILE A 11 3.34 4.50 -15.62
CA ILE A 11 2.74 3.17 -15.70
C ILE A 11 1.86 3.05 -16.95
N ALA A 12 1.02 4.05 -17.24
CA ALA A 12 0.17 4.04 -18.42
C ALA A 12 0.98 3.99 -19.72
N GLN A 13 2.08 4.75 -19.81
CA GLN A 13 3.01 4.70 -20.94
C GLN A 13 3.64 3.32 -21.10
N HIS A 14 4.10 2.70 -20.01
CA HIS A 14 4.67 1.35 -20.03
C HIS A 14 3.67 0.32 -20.56
N LEU A 15 2.41 0.42 -20.14
CA LEU A 15 1.32 -0.46 -20.56
C LEU A 15 0.72 -0.08 -21.93
N LYS A 16 1.19 1.00 -22.55
CA LYS A 16 0.66 1.57 -23.81
C LYS A 16 -0.83 1.91 -23.73
N ILE A 17 -1.29 2.34 -22.55
CA ILE A 17 -2.66 2.77 -22.33
C ILE A 17 -2.72 4.28 -22.54
N PRO A 18 -3.51 4.80 -23.50
CA PRO A 18 -3.68 6.23 -23.66
C PRO A 18 -4.41 6.80 -22.45
N ILE A 19 -3.82 7.82 -21.82
CA ILE A 19 -4.39 8.49 -20.65
C ILE A 19 -4.24 10.01 -20.82
N THR A 20 -5.26 10.76 -20.37
CA THR A 20 -5.18 12.22 -20.31
C THR A 20 -4.60 12.66 -18.98
N ALA A 21 -4.03 13.87 -18.92
CA ALA A 21 -3.50 14.45 -17.68
C ALA A 21 -4.57 14.50 -16.57
N ASP A 22 -5.82 14.86 -16.92
CA ASP A 22 -6.93 14.90 -15.97
C ASP A 22 -7.28 13.50 -15.45
N ARG A 23 -7.22 12.48 -16.30
CA ARG A 23 -7.48 11.10 -15.89
C ARG A 23 -6.35 10.56 -15.00
N ALA A 24 -5.09 10.86 -15.33
CA ALA A 24 -3.94 10.50 -14.50
C ALA A 24 -4.05 11.14 -13.11
N ARG A 25 -4.40 12.43 -13.05
CA ARG A 25 -4.65 13.14 -11.78
C ARG A 25 -5.81 12.54 -11.00
N SER A 26 -6.93 12.25 -11.67
CA SER A 26 -8.10 11.63 -11.03
C SER A 26 -7.76 10.28 -10.40
N ILE A 27 -6.99 9.44 -11.09
CA ILE A 27 -6.49 8.17 -10.54
C ILE A 27 -5.56 8.44 -9.36
N ALA A 28 -4.57 9.32 -9.51
CA ALA A 28 -3.65 9.66 -8.42
C ALA A 28 -4.39 10.14 -7.15
N CYS A 29 -5.40 11.00 -7.28
CA CYS A 29 -6.22 11.46 -6.17
C CYS A 29 -7.00 10.32 -5.49
N ALA A 30 -7.55 9.37 -6.26
CA ALA A 30 -8.29 8.22 -5.73
C ALA A 30 -7.38 7.20 -5.01
N HIS A 31 -6.07 7.23 -5.28
CA HIS A 31 -5.08 6.31 -4.73
C HIS A 31 -4.11 6.96 -3.74
N THR A 32 -4.50 8.10 -3.15
CA THR A 32 -3.77 8.70 -2.03
C THR A 32 -3.90 7.86 -0.76
N LEU A 33 -2.97 8.03 0.18
CA LEU A 33 -3.01 7.34 1.47
C LEU A 33 -4.34 7.59 2.21
N ASP A 34 -4.75 8.86 2.29
CA ASP A 34 -5.99 9.27 2.96
C ASP A 34 -7.22 8.62 2.31
N ALA A 35 -7.27 8.58 0.97
CA ALA A 35 -8.36 7.92 0.25
C ALA A 35 -8.40 6.40 0.52
N GLN A 36 -7.24 5.74 0.58
CA GLN A 36 -7.18 4.31 0.92
C GLN A 36 -7.54 4.05 2.39
N GLN A 37 -7.11 4.90 3.32
CA GLN A 37 -7.51 4.81 4.74
C GLN A 37 -9.02 4.98 4.91
N GLN A 38 -9.64 5.95 4.22
CA GLN A 38 -11.09 6.13 4.21
C GLN A 38 -11.81 4.89 3.66
N ARG A 39 -11.31 4.33 2.56
CA ARG A 39 -11.87 3.11 1.96
C ARG A 39 -11.79 1.91 2.91
N ILE A 40 -10.68 1.74 3.62
CA ILE A 40 -10.52 0.70 4.64
C ILE A 40 -11.48 0.94 5.82
N ALA A 41 -11.63 2.18 6.28
CA ALA A 41 -12.56 2.51 7.36
C ALA A 41 -14.02 2.20 6.97
N GLN A 42 -14.42 2.54 5.74
CA GLN A 42 -15.73 2.20 5.19
C GLN A 42 -15.93 0.68 5.09
N PHE A 43 -14.93 -0.04 4.56
CA PHE A 43 -14.97 -1.50 4.48
C PHE A 43 -15.13 -2.15 5.86
N ARG A 44 -14.37 -1.68 6.87
CA ARG A 44 -14.50 -2.15 8.26
C ARG A 44 -15.91 -1.92 8.81
N GLN A 45 -16.50 -0.74 8.57
CA GLN A 45 -17.88 -0.45 9.01
C GLN A 45 -18.90 -1.37 8.33
N GLN A 46 -18.77 -1.58 7.02
CA GLN A 46 -19.65 -2.49 6.27
C GLN A 46 -19.55 -3.93 6.77
N LEU A 47 -18.33 -4.40 7.03
CA LEU A 47 -18.09 -5.75 7.53
C LEU A 47 -18.71 -5.98 8.91
N LEU A 48 -18.59 -5.00 9.83
CA LEU A 48 -19.21 -5.06 11.15
C LEU A 48 -20.75 -5.08 11.11
N GLN A 49 -21.34 -4.59 10.01
CA GLN A 49 -22.80 -4.59 9.79
C GLN A 49 -23.28 -5.79 8.97
N THR A 50 -22.36 -6.56 8.38
CA THR A 50 -22.69 -7.72 7.57
C THR A 50 -23.01 -8.91 8.49
N PRO A 51 -24.18 -9.55 8.36
CA PRO A 51 -24.46 -10.77 9.07
C PRO A 51 -23.46 -11.84 8.64
N LEU A 52 -22.58 -12.26 9.55
CA LEU A 52 -21.66 -13.35 9.29
C LEU A 52 -22.48 -14.63 9.11
N ASN A 53 -22.19 -15.39 8.05
CA ASN A 53 -22.82 -16.68 7.85
C ASN A 53 -22.39 -17.61 9.01
N PRO A 54 -23.32 -18.14 9.83
CA PRO A 54 -22.95 -18.98 10.97
C PRO A 54 -22.31 -20.32 10.58
N SER A 55 -22.40 -20.73 9.31
CA SER A 55 -21.69 -21.89 8.75
C SER A 55 -20.31 -21.54 8.17
N ASP A 56 -19.96 -20.25 8.15
CA ASP A 56 -18.63 -19.80 7.77
C ASP A 56 -17.74 -19.74 9.03
N HIS A 57 -16.68 -20.53 9.02
CA HIS A 57 -15.74 -20.65 10.15
C HIS A 57 -14.62 -19.61 10.12
N ARG A 58 -14.58 -18.73 9.11
CA ARG A 58 -13.57 -17.68 9.00
C ARG A 58 -13.75 -16.64 10.11
N GLU A 59 -12.65 -16.25 10.75
CA GLU A 59 -12.68 -15.13 11.68
C GLU A 59 -12.93 -13.82 10.90
N ILE A 60 -13.50 -12.80 11.56
CA ILE A 60 -13.76 -11.50 10.91
C ILE A 60 -12.50 -10.87 10.29
N VAL A 61 -11.31 -11.22 10.82
CA VAL A 61 -10.01 -10.77 10.31
C VAL A 61 -9.60 -11.42 8.97
N ASP A 62 -10.19 -12.56 8.63
CA ASP A 62 -9.94 -13.28 7.38
C ASP A 62 -10.86 -12.79 6.24
N TYR A 63 -11.88 -11.99 6.57
CA TYR A 63 -12.77 -11.40 5.58
C TYR A 63 -12.07 -10.29 4.79
N HIS A 64 -12.29 -10.33 3.49
CA HIS A 64 -11.81 -9.34 2.54
C HIS A 64 -12.88 -9.08 1.48
N ASP A 65 -12.83 -7.89 0.90
CA ASP A 65 -13.63 -7.58 -0.28
C ASP A 65 -13.08 -8.38 -1.47
N GLU A 66 -13.85 -9.33 -2.01
CA GLU A 66 -13.40 -10.19 -3.12
C GLU A 66 -13.11 -9.42 -4.42
N ALA A 67 -13.76 -8.27 -4.64
CA ALA A 67 -13.52 -7.47 -5.84
C ALA A 67 -12.20 -6.69 -5.76
N THR A 68 -11.70 -6.44 -4.54
CA THR A 68 -10.61 -5.48 -4.31
C THR A 68 -9.47 -6.07 -3.48
N LEU A 69 -9.65 -7.28 -2.96
CA LEU A 69 -8.76 -8.03 -2.07
C LEU A 69 -8.36 -7.24 -0.82
N LEU A 70 -9.20 -6.29 -0.40
CA LEU A 70 -8.92 -5.42 0.72
C LEU A 70 -9.19 -6.15 2.03
N HIS A 71 -8.14 -6.37 2.83
CA HIS A 71 -8.24 -6.92 4.18
C HIS A 71 -8.29 -5.81 5.24
N MET A 72 -8.88 -6.13 6.40
CA MET A 72 -8.94 -5.19 7.54
C MET A 72 -7.56 -4.67 7.99
N ASN A 73 -6.49 -5.46 7.80
CA ASN A 73 -5.14 -5.15 8.28
C ASN A 73 -4.20 -4.59 7.19
N HIS A 74 -4.73 -4.24 6.01
CA HIS A 74 -3.88 -3.98 4.83
C HIS A 74 -3.06 -2.68 4.92
N ILE A 75 -3.58 -1.64 5.57
CA ILE A 75 -2.86 -0.37 5.76
C ILE A 75 -3.04 0.06 7.22
N ASP A 76 -2.08 -0.30 8.05
CA ASP A 76 -2.01 0.18 9.44
C ASP A 76 -1.24 1.52 9.52
N SER A 77 -0.21 1.66 8.68
CA SER A 77 0.43 2.95 8.37
C SER A 77 1.11 2.89 7.02
N ALA A 78 1.18 4.00 6.28
CA ALA A 78 2.13 4.16 5.20
C ALA A 78 3.08 5.32 5.53
N LYS A 79 4.19 5.00 6.19
CA LYS A 79 5.25 5.96 6.51
C LYS A 79 6.56 5.47 5.93
N ILE A 80 7.17 6.30 5.09
CA ILE A 80 8.52 6.05 4.57
C ILE A 80 9.46 6.00 5.78
N ASP A 81 10.38 5.04 5.77
CA ASP A 81 11.37 4.81 6.83
C ASP A 81 10.81 4.43 8.20
N ARG A 82 9.54 3.99 8.31
CA ARG A 82 8.97 3.50 9.58
C ARG A 82 9.83 2.42 10.25
N TRP A 83 10.48 1.58 9.47
CA TRP A 83 11.39 0.54 9.98
C TRP A 83 12.55 1.11 10.81
N LYS A 84 12.96 2.36 10.61
CA LYS A 84 13.98 3.03 11.44
C LYS A 84 13.46 3.45 12.81
N GLU A 85 12.14 3.58 12.95
CA GLU A 85 11.47 3.92 14.21
C GLU A 85 11.13 2.67 15.02
N ASP A 86 10.83 1.56 14.33
CA ASP A 86 10.47 0.29 14.96
C ASP A 86 11.70 -0.54 15.41
N LEU A 87 12.90 -0.23 14.90
CA LEU A 87 14.14 -0.93 15.20
C LEU A 87 15.05 -0.14 16.14
N THR A 88 15.93 -0.85 16.85
CA THR A 88 17.00 -0.19 17.60
C THR A 88 18.04 0.43 16.66
N ALA A 89 18.76 1.45 17.13
CA ALA A 89 19.83 2.07 16.35
C ALA A 89 20.88 1.04 15.86
N GLU A 90 21.23 0.07 16.69
CA GLU A 90 22.17 -1.00 16.31
C GLU A 90 21.63 -1.87 15.17
N GLN A 91 20.33 -2.17 15.16
CA GLN A 91 19.69 -2.93 14.09
C GLN A 91 19.64 -2.12 12.78
N VAL A 92 19.35 -0.83 12.86
CA VAL A 92 19.39 0.08 11.70
C VAL A 92 20.80 0.12 11.10
N ASP A 93 21.82 0.31 11.95
CA ASP A 93 23.22 0.36 11.52
C ASP A 93 23.67 -0.92 10.81
N ARG A 94 23.27 -2.09 11.34
CA ARG A 94 23.56 -3.39 10.73
C ARG A 94 22.90 -3.53 9.35
N ILE A 95 21.64 -3.12 9.20
CA ILE A 95 20.94 -3.15 7.91
C ILE A 95 21.63 -2.23 6.90
N GLU A 96 21.93 -0.99 7.29
CA GLU A 96 22.56 -0.03 6.39
C GLU A 96 23.99 -0.44 6.01
N ALA A 97 24.76 -1.02 6.94
CA ALA A 97 26.07 -1.60 6.65
C ALA A 97 25.95 -2.72 5.62
N ARG A 98 24.98 -3.62 5.79
CA ARG A 98 24.72 -4.71 4.85
C ARG A 98 24.30 -4.21 3.46
N LEU A 99 23.48 -3.17 3.39
CA LEU A 99 23.08 -2.56 2.12
C LEU A 99 24.26 -1.89 1.40
N ARG A 100 25.20 -1.26 2.14
CA ARG A 100 26.43 -0.72 1.56
C ARG A 100 27.30 -1.81 0.96
N GLU A 101 27.46 -2.95 1.65
CA GLU A 101 28.20 -4.10 1.09
C GLU A 101 27.56 -4.64 -0.20
N TRP A 102 26.22 -4.74 -0.23
CA TRP A 102 25.49 -5.17 -1.43
C TRP A 102 25.57 -4.16 -2.58
N GLY A 103 25.49 -2.86 -2.28
CA GLY A 103 25.52 -1.79 -3.27
C GLY A 103 26.87 -1.57 -3.96
N VAL A 104 27.96 -2.09 -3.38
CA VAL A 104 29.33 -1.97 -3.93
C VAL A 104 29.69 -3.12 -4.89
N GLY A 105 28.86 -4.17 -4.98
CA GLY A 105 29.13 -5.36 -5.82
C GLY A 105 28.52 -5.36 -7.24
N GLY A 106 28.01 -4.22 -7.73
CA GLY A 106 27.17 -4.16 -8.94
C GLY A 106 27.74 -3.43 -10.15
N ARG A 107 29.02 -3.05 -10.18
CA ARG A 107 29.73 -2.61 -11.39
C ARG A 107 31.21 -3.02 -11.33
N GLY A 108 31.54 -4.07 -12.06
CA GLY A 108 32.88 -4.51 -12.41
C GLY A 108 32.75 -5.43 -13.61
#